data_AF-A0A948TXB5-F1
#
_entry.id   AF-A0A948TXB5-F1
#
_cell.length_a   1.000
_cell.length_b   1.000
_cell.length_c   1.000
_cell.angle_alpha   90.00
_cell.angle_beta   90.00
_cell.angle_gamma   90.00
#
_symmetry.space_group_name_H-M   'P 1'
#
loop_
_entity.id
_entity.type
_entity.pdbx_description
1 polymer ?
#
loop_
_entity_poly.entity_id
_entity_poly.type
_entity_poly.pdbx_seq_one_letter_code
_entity_poly.pdbx_strand_id
1 'polypeptide(L)'
;ISCGRLGTLNEFTIAFEDKKPIGILTGTGGMADEIKAIVAKGNRGPGKIVYDDDPKKLVAKLIEIIKEEKNIEVDFAPGKGGGE
;
A
#
# COMPACT_ATOMS: atom_id res chain seq x y z
N ILE A 1 -16.52 -1.52 -11.01
CA ILE A 1 -16.10 -2.20 -9.76
C ILE A 1 -14.84 -3.01 -10.08
N SER A 2 -13.66 -2.42 -9.92
CA SER A 2 -12.37 -3.14 -9.97
C SER A 2 -11.93 -3.45 -8.55
N CYS A 3 -12.71 -4.26 -7.83
CA CYS A 3 -12.29 -4.71 -6.51
C CYS A 3 -11.19 -5.77 -6.67
N GLY A 4 -10.19 -5.77 -5.77
CA GLY A 4 -9.10 -6.74 -5.81
C GLY A 4 -9.62 -8.18 -5.78
N ARG A 5 -9.04 -9.06 -6.60
CA ARG A 5 -9.38 -10.50 -6.69
C ARG A 5 -8.21 -11.35 -6.18
N LEU A 6 -8.28 -12.67 -6.31
CA LEU A 6 -7.19 -13.58 -5.92
C LEU A 6 -5.82 -13.21 -6.50
N GLY A 7 -5.79 -12.66 -7.73
CA GLY A 7 -4.55 -12.16 -8.33
C GLY A 7 -3.91 -11.05 -7.51
N THR A 8 -4.69 -10.10 -6.99
CA THR A 8 -4.24 -9.03 -6.10
C THR A 8 -3.66 -9.59 -4.80
N LEU A 9 -4.29 -10.62 -4.23
CA LEU A 9 -3.75 -11.29 -3.04
C LEU A 9 -2.40 -11.96 -3.34
N ASN A 10 -2.29 -12.65 -4.49
CA ASN A 10 -1.05 -13.30 -4.90
C ASN A 10 0.09 -12.28 -5.07
N GLU A 11 -0.16 -11.16 -5.76
CA GLU A 11 0.80 -10.06 -5.92
C GLU A 11 1.19 -9.45 -4.58
N PHE A 12 0.21 -9.23 -3.69
CA PHE A 12 0.46 -8.76 -2.33
C PHE A 12 1.40 -9.72 -1.58
N THR A 13 1.13 -11.02 -1.60
CA THR A 13 1.96 -12.00 -0.87
C THR A 13 3.39 -12.03 -1.37
N ILE A 14 3.63 -11.93 -2.68
CA ILE A 14 4.97 -11.86 -3.26
C ILE A 14 5.68 -10.58 -2.79
N ALA A 15 5.03 -9.42 -2.90
CA ALA A 15 5.62 -8.16 -2.47
C ALA A 15 5.91 -8.12 -0.96
N PHE A 16 5.04 -8.76 -0.17
CA PHE A 16 5.18 -8.85 1.29
C PHE A 16 6.36 -9.72 1.69
N GLU A 17 6.53 -10.89 1.05
CA GLU A 17 7.68 -11.78 1.28
C GLU A 17 9.00 -11.14 0.82
N ASP A 18 8.98 -10.39 -0.29
CA ASP A 18 10.12 -9.61 -0.79
C ASP A 18 10.46 -8.39 0.10
N LYS A 19 9.68 -8.12 1.16
CA LYS A 19 9.81 -6.97 2.06
C LYS A 19 9.83 -5.62 1.33
N LYS A 20 9.09 -5.52 0.22
CA LYS A 20 8.91 -4.26 -0.52
C LYS A 20 8.02 -3.30 0.28
N PRO A 21 8.19 -1.98 0.15
CA PRO A 21 7.20 -1.00 0.58
C PRO A 21 5.87 -1.22 -0.17
N ILE A 22 4.76 -1.32 0.55
CA ILE A 22 3.43 -1.58 -0.02
C ILE A 22 2.45 -0.52 0.47
N GLY A 23 1.71 0.07 -0.46
CA GLY A 23 0.54 0.91 -0.16
C GLY A 23 -0.76 0.17 -0.47
N ILE A 24 -1.69 0.16 0.49
CA ILE A 24 -3.01 -0.46 0.34
C ILE A 24 -4.08 0.63 0.46
N LEU A 25 -4.80 0.86 -0.65
CA LEU A 25 -5.93 1.77 -0.69
C LEU A 25 -7.18 1.09 -0.12
N THR A 26 -7.52 1.45 1.10
CA THR A 26 -8.65 0.86 1.85
C THR A 26 -9.98 1.51 1.47
N GLY A 27 -11.08 0.83 1.78
CA GLY A 27 -12.44 1.32 1.49
C GLY A 27 -12.84 1.17 0.01
N THR A 28 -12.06 0.41 -0.76
CA THR A 28 -12.31 0.13 -2.18
C THR A 28 -13.11 -1.17 -2.40
N GLY A 29 -13.26 -1.99 -1.35
CA GLY A 29 -13.92 -3.28 -1.40
C GLY A 29 -13.03 -4.41 -1.93
N GLY A 30 -13.50 -5.64 -1.74
CA GLY A 30 -12.81 -6.86 -2.21
C GLY A 30 -11.54 -7.18 -1.43
N MET A 31 -10.59 -7.86 -2.08
CA MET A 31 -9.43 -8.43 -1.38
C MET A 31 -8.49 -7.40 -0.75
N ALA A 32 -8.47 -6.15 -1.24
CA ALA A 32 -7.61 -5.10 -0.69
C ALA A 32 -7.94 -4.80 0.78
N ASP A 33 -9.22 -4.79 1.15
CA ASP A 33 -9.67 -4.51 2.51
C ASP A 33 -9.40 -5.69 3.47
N GLU A 34 -9.34 -6.92 2.93
CA GLU A 34 -9.05 -8.14 3.71
C GLU A 34 -7.57 -8.30 4.05
N ILE A 35 -6.66 -7.64 3.32
CA ILE A 35 -5.20 -7.80 3.51
C ILE A 35 -4.78 -7.51 4.95
N LYS A 36 -5.36 -6.48 5.60
CA LYS A 36 -5.02 -6.12 6.98
C LYS A 36 -5.30 -7.27 7.95
N ALA A 37 -6.41 -7.99 7.77
CA ALA A 37 -6.75 -9.14 8.60
C ALA A 37 -5.84 -10.35 8.31
N ILE A 38 -5.46 -10.55 7.04
CA ILE A 38 -4.55 -11.62 6.61
C ILE A 38 -3.16 -11.42 7.24
N VAL A 39 -2.61 -10.20 7.16
CA VAL A 39 -1.30 -9.86 7.76
C VAL A 39 -1.30 -10.10 9.26
N ALA A 40 -2.35 -9.67 9.97
CA ALA A 40 -2.48 -9.87 11.40
C ALA A 40 -2.46 -11.36 11.81
N LYS A 41 -3.01 -12.24 10.96
CA LYS A 41 -3.03 -13.70 11.18
C LYS A 41 -1.75 -14.40 10.70
N GLY A 42 -0.99 -13.79 9.80
CA GLY A 42 0.14 -14.41 9.11
C GLY A 42 1.41 -14.61 9.96
N ASN A 43 1.47 -14.11 11.20
CA ASN A 43 2.61 -14.25 12.13
C ASN A 43 3.98 -13.86 11.53
N ARG A 44 3.99 -12.94 10.56
CA ARG A 44 5.20 -12.47 9.85
C ARG A 44 5.61 -11.04 10.21
N GLY A 45 4.93 -10.43 11.18
CA GLY A 45 5.07 -9.01 11.52
C GLY A 45 4.28 -8.10 10.57
N PRO A 46 4.24 -6.78 10.84
CA PRO A 46 3.41 -5.84 10.07
C PRO A 46 3.92 -5.58 8.64
N GLY A 47 5.18 -5.92 8.33
CA GLY A 47 5.81 -5.57 7.06
C GLY A 47 5.98 -4.05 6.89
N LYS A 48 6.40 -3.63 5.69
CA LYS A 48 6.51 -2.21 5.30
C LYS A 48 5.23 -1.77 4.59
N ILE A 49 4.12 -1.79 5.31
CA ILE A 49 2.80 -1.54 4.73
C ILE A 49 2.23 -0.22 5.25
N VAL A 50 1.72 0.60 4.34
CA VAL A 50 0.88 1.77 4.66
C VAL A 50 -0.54 1.57 4.17
N TYR A 51 -1.48 2.05 4.96
CA TYR A 51 -2.91 2.00 4.68
C TYR A 51 -3.46 3.43 4.70
N ASP A 52 -4.30 3.75 3.73
CA ASP A 52 -5.06 5.01 3.67
C ASP A 52 -6.25 4.80 2.72
N ASP A 53 -7.34 5.55 2.92
CA ASP A 53 -8.49 5.59 2.02
C ASP A 53 -8.38 6.76 1.01
N ASP A 54 -7.54 7.75 1.29
CA ASP A 54 -7.19 8.81 0.37
C ASP A 54 -5.94 8.43 -0.45
N PRO A 55 -6.04 8.35 -1.79
CA PRO A 55 -4.93 7.92 -2.63
C PRO A 55 -3.73 8.87 -2.59
N LYS A 56 -3.95 10.19 -2.36
CA LYS A 56 -2.84 11.16 -2.26
C LYS A 56 -2.07 10.97 -0.97
N LYS A 57 -2.77 10.78 0.15
CA LYS A 57 -2.15 10.48 1.46
C LYS A 57 -1.44 9.13 1.42
N LEU A 58 -2.03 8.13 0.78
CA LEU A 58 -1.41 6.81 0.63
C LEU A 58 -0.04 6.90 -0.06
N VAL A 59 0.01 7.58 -1.21
CA VAL A 59 1.25 7.73 -1.98
C VAL A 59 2.28 8.55 -1.20
N ALA A 60 1.87 9.64 -0.54
CA ALA A 60 2.77 10.44 0.29
C ALA A 60 3.42 9.58 1.41
N LYS A 61 2.62 8.81 2.15
CA LYS A 61 3.12 7.91 3.20
C LYS A 61 4.07 6.84 2.66
N LEU A 62 3.75 6.26 1.50
CA LEU A 62 4.56 5.22 0.88
C LEU A 62 5.93 5.76 0.43
N ILE A 63 5.96 6.98 -0.10
CA ILE A 63 7.20 7.64 -0.52
C ILE A 63 8.14 7.88 0.65
N GLU A 64 7.64 8.25 1.83
CA GLU A 64 8.49 8.43 3.01
C GLU A 64 9.21 7.12 3.39
N ILE A 65 8.51 5.98 3.36
CA ILE A 65 9.14 4.66 3.58
C ILE A 65 10.20 4.37 2.51
N ILE A 66 9.92 4.69 1.24
CA ILE A 66 10.86 4.46 0.14
C ILE A 66 12.12 5.33 0.28
N LYS A 67 11.97 6.60 0.70
CA LYS A 67 13.09 7.51 0.95
C LYS A 67 14.01 6.98 2.04
N GLU A 68 13.43 6.55 3.16
CA GLU A 68 14.17 5.94 4.26
C GLU A 68 14.94 4.69 3.81
N GLU A 69 14.31 3.82 3.01
CA GLU A 69 14.93 2.57 2.56
C GLU A 69 16.03 2.77 1.51
N LYS A 70 15.83 3.69 0.57
CA LYS A 70 16.79 3.92 -0.52
C LYS A 70 17.83 4.99 -0.22
N ASN A 71 17.68 5.72 0.89
CA ASN A 71 18.49 6.88 1.24
C ASN A 71 18.60 7.88 0.07
N ILE A 72 17.45 8.20 -0.52
CA ILE A 72 17.33 9.12 -1.65
C ILE A 72 16.40 10.27 -1.29
N GLU A 73 16.65 11.43 -1.90
CA GLU A 73 15.70 12.54 -1.91
C GLU A 73 14.80 12.41 -3.14
N VAL A 74 13.50 12.48 -2.92
CA VAL A 74 12.48 12.47 -3.99
C VAL A 74 11.62 13.70 -3.81
N ASP A 75 11.67 14.61 -4.79
CA ASP A 75 10.74 15.74 -4.88
C ASP A 75 9.37 15.24 -5.31
N PHE A 76 8.56 14.84 -4.33
CA PHE A 76 7.17 14.50 -4.55
C PHE A 76 6.26 15.60 -4.00
N ALA A 77 5.71 16.40 -4.90
CA ALA A 77 4.56 17.25 -4.62
C ALA A 77 3.32 16.51 -5.13
N PRO A 78 2.43 15.99 -4.27
CA PRO A 78 1.16 15.46 -4.74
C PRO A 78 0.43 16.57 -5.49
N GLY A 79 0.22 16.39 -6.79
CA GLY A 79 -0.45 17.40 -7.60
C GLY A 79 -1.79 17.80 -6.98
N LYS A 80 -2.19 19.07 -7.13
CA LYS A 80 -3.58 19.49 -6.91
C LYS A 80 -4.44 18.78 -7.96
N GLY A 81 -4.76 17.52 -7.73
CA GLY A 81 -5.61 16.74 -8.64
C GLY A 81 -6.92 17.48 -8.83
N GLY A 82 -7.22 17.81 -10.09
CA GLY A 82 -8.53 18.29 -10.51
C GLY A 82 -9.53 17.15 -10.39
N GLY A 83 -10.55 17.38 -9.58
CA GLY A 83 -11.73 16.56 -9.45
C GLY A 83 -12.79 17.48 -8.87
N GLU A 84 -13.81 17.77 -9.67
CA GLU A 84 -15.09 18.32 -9.22
C GLU A 84 -15.69 17.46 -8.10
#